data_AF-A0A4R0S1I3-F1
#
_entry.id   AF-A0A4R0S1I3-F1
#
_cell.length_a   1.000
_cell.length_b   1.000
_cell.length_c   1.000
_cell.angle_alpha   90.00
_cell.angle_beta   90.00
_cell.angle_gamma   90.00
#
_symmetry.space_group_name_H-M   'P 1'
#
loop_
_entity.id
_entity.type
_entity.pdbx_description
1 polymer ?
#
loop_
_entity_poly.entity_id
_entity_poly.type
_entity_poly.pdbx_seq_one_letter_code
_entity_poly.pdbx_strand_id
1 'polypeptide(L)'
;MATERCGHGVPYHRSFVVHSLGFALSSFPSCPPPPSSLLTTILHGAPPDKQRRTAVFVLFRCLTSFGTDVADEEDIAGPYFDPGNWGVDLQAGSQYGYKLLFVVLLAGLFAAFLQVLASRLGCVTGLDLASHCRLLLHDRPKHKMLYRWLMLYPLYALSEIAIVATDLAELLGSAIALCLLFPSLPLWGGVLITASDVILLLALRDPLGGKPVRLFELLIAGLVLTVLICMAVIISRVGVQWGPAFDGFLPSDSLFKHGALYTSIGIIGATVMPHSLFLGSALATQDRVSIKPSEKQPEVITGTTSVTLTSDSEVTLTSTTKTPPPTVRSISQKIRRSFRKAFRIIPLREFANEPKSHKERENNSYNFVRAHIYHGMFDIVISLLGFAVLINALILILASAVFFYGSGAGSGDPASLFDAHDLLKRVVGKGAATLFALALLASGQSSSIIATMAGQRVSEGFLRWRVSPVFRRLITRCLGLIPSMAVAVAVGRSGVDNLLVISQVVLSIVLPFIVFPLLWITCSKDVMRVKKIIPPVERQDPSMPLSPLPCQPPSSPPESPSIPNADPEAYGAVPTEVIVDYSNGKIATVVGWSIWLIVLLANGYAIITLAMGQAD
;
A
#
# COMPACT_ATOMS: atom_id res chain seq x y z
N MET A 1 -70.83 11.75 37.03
CA MET A 1 -70.81 11.04 35.73
C MET A 1 -69.78 11.75 34.87
N ALA A 2 -68.53 11.31 34.90
CA ALA A 2 -67.95 10.33 33.98
C ALA A 2 -67.75 10.89 32.55
N THR A 3 -66.47 10.97 32.14
CA THR A 3 -65.91 10.71 30.78
C THR A 3 -66.37 11.60 29.61
N GLU A 4 -65.54 12.11 28.67
CA GLU A 4 -64.43 11.50 27.92
C GLU A 4 -63.60 12.56 27.13
N ARG A 5 -62.29 12.30 26.98
CA ARG A 5 -61.30 12.74 25.95
C ARG A 5 -60.93 14.23 25.79
N CYS A 6 -59.82 14.61 26.45
CA CYS A 6 -58.98 15.77 26.13
C CYS A 6 -57.87 15.41 25.13
N GLY A 7 -57.54 16.36 24.24
CA GLY A 7 -56.44 16.27 23.27
C GLY A 7 -55.11 16.83 23.75
N HIS A 8 -54.08 16.71 22.90
CA HIS A 8 -52.86 17.51 22.95
C HIS A 8 -52.16 17.61 21.60
N GLY A 9 -51.92 18.85 21.14
CA GLY A 9 -50.57 19.40 20.92
C GLY A 9 -49.67 18.83 19.82
N VAL A 10 -49.61 19.56 18.70
CA VAL A 10 -48.55 19.75 17.66
C VAL A 10 -47.15 20.01 18.30
N PRO A 11 -45.92 19.92 17.66
CA PRO A 11 -45.54 19.89 16.21
C PRO A 11 -44.34 18.98 15.77
N TYR A 12 -44.02 19.05 14.45
CA TYR A 12 -42.71 19.09 13.76
C TYR A 12 -42.30 17.97 12.78
N HIS A 13 -41.89 18.47 11.60
CA HIS A 13 -41.29 17.89 10.41
C HIS A 13 -39.88 17.28 10.66
N ARG A 14 -39.57 16.07 10.14
CA ARG A 14 -38.25 15.74 9.52
C ARG A 14 -38.14 14.30 8.99
N SER A 15 -37.36 14.20 7.91
CA SER A 15 -36.49 13.07 7.51
C SER A 15 -37.07 11.90 6.71
N PHE A 16 -36.84 11.97 5.40
CA PHE A 16 -37.00 10.90 4.42
C PHE A 16 -35.65 10.68 3.69
N VAL A 17 -34.60 10.24 4.39
CA VAL A 17 -33.32 9.77 3.80
C VAL A 17 -32.61 8.81 4.77
N VAL A 18 -33.06 7.54 4.88
CA VAL A 18 -32.30 6.48 5.59
C VAL A 18 -32.35 5.12 4.86
N HIS A 19 -33.13 4.94 3.79
CA HIS A 19 -33.44 3.58 3.30
C HIS A 19 -32.59 3.02 2.16
N SER A 20 -31.40 3.57 1.85
CA SER A 20 -30.55 3.06 0.75
C SER A 20 -29.16 2.53 1.14
N LEU A 21 -28.82 2.47 2.44
CA LEU A 21 -27.54 1.89 2.90
C LEU A 21 -27.67 0.50 3.56
N GLY A 22 -28.89 -0.01 3.75
CA GLY A 22 -29.17 -1.23 4.53
C GLY A 22 -29.18 -2.55 3.77
N PHE A 23 -29.01 -2.57 2.45
CA PHE A 23 -29.28 -3.78 1.63
C PHE A 23 -28.04 -4.61 1.27
N ALA A 24 -26.82 -4.20 1.68
CA ALA A 24 -25.58 -4.88 1.30
C ALA A 24 -24.93 -5.75 2.40
N LEU A 25 -25.57 -5.90 3.57
CA LEU A 25 -24.99 -6.59 4.74
C LEU A 25 -25.68 -7.92 5.12
N SER A 26 -26.70 -8.38 4.39
CA SER A 26 -27.53 -9.52 4.78
C SER A 26 -27.24 -10.85 4.05
N SER A 27 -26.06 -11.04 3.47
CA SER A 27 -25.71 -12.31 2.81
C SER A 27 -24.25 -12.71 3.07
N PHE A 28 -23.94 -13.02 4.34
CA PHE A 28 -22.69 -13.63 4.75
C PHE A 28 -22.98 -14.98 5.42
N PRO A 29 -22.41 -16.11 4.97
CA PRO A 29 -22.43 -17.35 5.74
C PRO A 29 -21.53 -17.21 6.97
N SER A 30 -22.02 -17.71 8.10
CA SER A 30 -21.48 -17.60 9.45
C SER A 30 -19.99 -17.97 9.56
N CYS A 31 -19.16 -17.00 9.97
CA CYS A 31 -17.80 -17.26 10.47
C CYS A 31 -17.84 -17.85 11.89
N PRO A 32 -16.83 -18.65 12.29
CA PRO A 32 -16.66 -19.04 13.68
C PRO A 32 -16.26 -17.82 14.55
N PRO A 33 -16.66 -17.77 15.82
CA PRO A 33 -16.43 -16.61 16.68
C PRO A 33 -14.94 -16.42 17.04
N PRO A 34 -14.50 -15.17 17.27
CA PRO A 34 -13.13 -14.82 17.69
C PRO A 34 -12.79 -15.37 19.10
N PRO A 35 -11.51 -15.37 19.52
CA PRO A 35 -11.04 -15.94 20.80
C PRO A 35 -11.46 -15.15 22.05
N SER A 36 -12.56 -14.39 21.99
CA SER A 36 -13.13 -13.65 23.12
C SER A 36 -13.73 -14.57 24.20
N SER A 37 -14.14 -15.79 23.84
CA SER A 37 -14.73 -16.76 24.78
C SER A 37 -13.72 -17.34 25.78
N LEU A 38 -12.42 -17.34 25.47
CA LEU A 38 -11.36 -17.84 26.34
C LEU A 38 -10.90 -16.78 27.37
N LEU A 39 -11.04 -15.50 27.05
CA LEU A 39 -10.60 -14.39 27.92
C LEU A 39 -11.61 -14.13 29.05
N THR A 40 -12.90 -14.31 28.80
CA THR A 40 -13.96 -14.15 29.81
C THR A 40 -13.87 -15.21 30.90
N THR A 41 -13.43 -16.43 30.56
CA THR A 41 -13.24 -17.53 31.53
C THR A 41 -12.02 -17.32 32.43
N ILE A 42 -10.98 -16.63 31.96
CA ILE A 42 -9.74 -16.39 32.73
C ILE A 42 -9.88 -15.20 33.70
N LEU A 43 -10.77 -14.23 33.41
CA LEU A 43 -10.92 -13.01 34.20
C LEU A 43 -11.87 -13.12 35.40
N HIS A 44 -12.58 -14.23 35.55
CA HIS A 44 -13.49 -14.48 36.67
C HIS A 44 -12.75 -15.10 37.87
N GLY A 45 -11.92 -14.31 38.56
CA GLY A 45 -11.29 -14.74 39.83
C GLY A 45 -9.93 -14.14 40.21
N ALA A 46 -9.36 -13.19 39.46
CA ALA A 46 -8.04 -12.64 39.75
C ALA A 46 -8.10 -11.33 40.58
N PRO A 47 -7.14 -11.08 41.50
CA PRO A 47 -7.06 -9.84 42.28
C PRO A 47 -6.79 -8.60 41.40
N PRO A 48 -7.25 -7.40 41.81
CA PRO A 48 -7.35 -6.20 40.96
C PRO A 48 -6.00 -5.75 40.35
N ASP A 49 -4.88 -5.92 41.07
CA ASP A 49 -3.55 -5.58 40.55
C ASP A 49 -3.08 -6.48 39.41
N LYS A 50 -3.49 -7.76 39.43
CA LYS A 50 -3.17 -8.73 38.37
C LYS A 50 -4.06 -8.50 37.15
N GLN A 51 -5.30 -8.07 37.36
CA GLN A 51 -6.23 -7.64 36.32
C GLN A 51 -5.72 -6.40 35.57
N ARG A 52 -5.18 -5.40 36.28
CA ARG A 52 -4.62 -4.18 35.69
C ARG A 52 -3.35 -4.45 34.88
N ARG A 53 -2.44 -5.30 35.40
CA ARG A 53 -1.25 -5.74 34.66
C ARG A 53 -1.59 -6.59 33.43
N THR A 54 -2.61 -7.43 33.52
CA THR A 54 -3.06 -8.26 32.39
C THR A 54 -3.82 -7.44 31.36
N ALA A 55 -4.62 -6.45 31.76
CA ALA A 55 -5.26 -5.51 30.84
C ALA A 55 -4.25 -4.60 30.14
N VAL A 56 -3.23 -4.10 30.86
CA VAL A 56 -2.12 -3.35 30.25
C VAL A 56 -1.29 -4.24 29.33
N PHE A 57 -1.04 -5.50 29.70
CA PHE A 57 -0.34 -6.46 28.85
C PHE A 57 -1.17 -6.85 27.62
N VAL A 58 -2.50 -7.02 27.73
CA VAL A 58 -3.41 -7.29 26.61
C VAL A 58 -3.60 -6.06 25.74
N LEU A 59 -3.67 -4.85 26.31
CA LEU A 59 -3.69 -3.60 25.56
C LEU A 59 -2.36 -3.36 24.84
N PHE A 60 -1.23 -3.60 25.51
CA PHE A 60 0.10 -3.55 24.90
C PHE A 60 0.25 -4.62 23.83
N ARG A 61 -0.28 -5.83 24.05
CA ARG A 61 -0.22 -6.93 23.08
C ARG A 61 -1.18 -6.73 21.90
N CYS A 62 -2.35 -6.13 22.12
CA CYS A 62 -3.23 -5.62 21.08
C CYS A 62 -2.56 -4.48 20.32
N LEU A 63 -1.95 -3.50 20.99
CA LEU A 63 -1.21 -2.40 20.35
C LEU A 63 0.02 -2.90 19.58
N THR A 64 0.70 -3.94 20.04
CA THR A 64 1.82 -4.56 19.31
C THR A 64 1.36 -5.50 18.20
N SER A 65 0.19 -6.14 18.33
CA SER A 65 -0.40 -6.97 17.26
C SER A 65 -0.98 -6.08 16.16
N PHE A 66 -1.66 -5.00 16.55
CA PHE A 66 -2.03 -3.88 15.70
C PHE A 66 -0.76 -3.30 15.08
N GLY A 67 0.31 -3.07 15.85
CA GLY A 67 1.61 -2.60 15.35
C GLY A 67 2.32 -3.54 14.35
N THR A 68 2.13 -4.86 14.44
CA THR A 68 2.67 -5.81 13.45
C THR A 68 1.85 -5.90 12.18
N ASP A 69 0.54 -5.64 12.25
CA ASP A 69 -0.34 -5.55 11.08
C ASP A 69 -0.24 -4.14 10.43
N VAL A 70 -0.05 -3.09 11.24
CA VAL A 70 0.16 -1.68 10.83
C VAL A 70 1.46 -1.49 10.05
N ALA A 71 2.49 -2.28 10.33
CA ALA A 71 3.75 -2.28 9.58
C ALA A 71 3.54 -2.56 8.07
N ASP A 72 2.69 -3.54 7.74
CA ASP A 72 2.32 -3.84 6.35
C ASP A 72 1.26 -2.84 5.80
N GLU A 73 0.47 -2.18 6.67
CA GLU A 73 -0.45 -1.09 6.30
C GLU A 73 0.30 0.19 5.91
N GLU A 74 1.46 0.45 6.52
CA GLU A 74 2.29 1.64 6.30
C GLU A 74 3.04 1.57 4.96
N ASP A 75 3.39 0.39 4.46
CA ASP A 75 3.97 0.24 3.12
C ASP A 75 2.97 0.65 2.00
N ILE A 76 1.67 0.52 2.26
CA ILE A 76 0.61 0.87 1.32
C ILE A 76 0.09 2.30 1.55
N ALA A 77 0.00 2.76 2.80
CA ALA A 77 -0.52 4.09 3.13
C ALA A 77 0.56 5.16 3.39
N GLY A 78 1.80 4.76 3.65
CA GLY A 78 2.98 5.61 3.82
C GLY A 78 3.20 6.61 2.69
N PRO A 79 2.96 6.26 1.40
CA PRO A 79 3.06 7.23 0.31
C PRO A 79 2.07 8.40 0.46
N TYR A 80 0.94 8.18 1.13
CA TYR A 80 -0.15 9.15 1.23
C TYR A 80 0.08 10.18 2.34
N PHE A 81 1.09 10.00 3.20
CA PHE A 81 1.51 10.97 4.22
C PHE A 81 2.75 11.76 3.81
N ASP A 82 3.10 11.74 2.52
CA ASP A 82 4.28 12.39 2.00
C ASP A 82 4.16 13.94 2.03
N PRO A 83 5.29 14.66 2.09
CA PRO A 83 5.30 16.11 2.06
C PRO A 83 4.64 16.71 0.80
N GLY A 84 4.60 15.95 -0.31
CA GLY A 84 3.92 16.33 -1.55
C GLY A 84 2.43 16.56 -1.34
N ASN A 85 1.75 15.62 -0.68
CA ASN A 85 0.34 15.73 -0.34
C ASN A 85 0.06 16.97 0.51
N TRP A 86 0.88 17.17 1.55
CA TRP A 86 0.70 18.28 2.48
C TRP A 86 0.87 19.64 1.79
N GLY A 87 1.84 19.75 0.87
CA GLY A 87 2.05 20.99 0.12
C GLY A 87 0.85 21.36 -0.74
N VAL A 88 0.27 20.40 -1.46
CA VAL A 88 -0.91 20.65 -2.31
C VAL A 88 -2.16 20.93 -1.48
N ASP A 89 -2.37 20.23 -0.36
CA ASP A 89 -3.51 20.46 0.52
C ASP A 89 -3.44 21.83 1.23
N LEU A 90 -2.24 22.26 1.65
CA LEU A 90 -2.00 23.61 2.19
C LEU A 90 -2.29 24.69 1.15
N GLN A 91 -1.81 24.51 -0.09
CA GLN A 91 -2.12 25.42 -1.19
C GLN A 91 -3.63 25.46 -1.48
N ALA A 92 -4.27 24.29 -1.56
CA ALA A 92 -5.70 24.18 -1.82
C ALA A 92 -6.54 24.94 -0.78
N GLY A 93 -6.26 24.72 0.50
CA GLY A 93 -6.99 25.37 1.58
C GLY A 93 -6.71 26.87 1.67
N SER A 94 -5.47 27.30 1.46
CA SER A 94 -5.11 28.72 1.52
C SER A 94 -5.66 29.54 0.35
N GLN A 95 -5.80 28.97 -0.84
CA GLN A 95 -6.28 29.69 -2.04
C GLN A 95 -7.79 29.56 -2.27
N TYR A 96 -8.39 28.40 -1.96
CA TYR A 96 -9.80 28.12 -2.30
C TYR A 96 -10.69 27.86 -1.08
N GLY A 97 -10.13 27.93 0.13
CA GLY A 97 -10.84 27.62 1.37
C GLY A 97 -11.35 26.17 1.39
N TYR A 98 -12.49 25.95 2.05
CA TYR A 98 -13.07 24.62 2.24
C TYR A 98 -13.56 23.94 0.95
N LYS A 99 -13.61 24.63 -0.18
CA LYS A 99 -14.28 24.13 -1.41
C LYS A 99 -13.60 22.93 -2.05
N LEU A 100 -12.31 22.73 -1.82
CA LEU A 100 -11.55 21.61 -2.38
C LEU A 100 -11.55 20.36 -1.48
N LEU A 101 -12.23 20.38 -0.32
CA LEU A 101 -12.44 19.19 0.53
C LEU A 101 -13.15 18.06 -0.20
N PHE A 102 -14.11 18.40 -1.08
CA PHE A 102 -14.75 17.43 -1.96
C PHE A 102 -13.73 16.68 -2.84
N VAL A 103 -12.70 17.37 -3.37
CA VAL A 103 -11.67 16.73 -4.21
C VAL A 103 -10.78 15.81 -3.38
N VAL A 104 -10.41 16.23 -2.17
CA VAL A 104 -9.62 15.38 -1.24
C VAL A 104 -10.37 14.09 -0.94
N LEU A 105 -11.66 14.17 -0.61
CA LEU A 105 -12.50 13.00 -0.36
C LEU A 105 -12.61 12.12 -1.63
N LEU A 106 -12.89 12.73 -2.78
CA LEU A 106 -13.02 12.02 -4.04
C LEU A 106 -11.72 11.31 -4.46
N ALA A 107 -10.59 11.99 -4.31
CA ALA A 107 -9.27 11.44 -4.59
C ALA A 107 -8.93 10.26 -3.67
N GLY A 108 -9.29 10.35 -2.39
CA GLY A 108 -9.17 9.23 -1.44
C GLY A 108 -10.04 8.02 -1.79
N LEU A 109 -11.27 8.26 -2.25
CA LEU A 109 -12.14 7.19 -2.76
C LEU A 109 -11.56 6.54 -4.01
N PHE A 110 -11.00 7.33 -4.93
CA PHE A 110 -10.34 6.83 -6.13
C PHE A 110 -9.10 5.99 -5.78
N ALA A 111 -8.27 6.49 -4.86
CA ALA A 111 -7.10 5.79 -4.37
C ALA A 111 -7.48 4.44 -3.76
N ALA A 112 -8.43 4.40 -2.83
CA ALA A 112 -8.84 3.16 -2.19
C ALA A 112 -9.41 2.16 -3.19
N PHE A 113 -10.24 2.62 -4.13
CA PHE A 113 -10.80 1.75 -5.16
C PHE A 113 -9.71 1.15 -6.06
N LEU A 114 -8.80 1.99 -6.59
CA LEU A 114 -7.74 1.55 -7.49
C LEU A 114 -6.69 0.68 -6.77
N GLN A 115 -6.35 1.01 -5.53
CA GLN A 115 -5.42 0.24 -4.71
C GLN A 115 -5.99 -1.14 -4.33
N VAL A 116 -7.30 -1.21 -4.05
CA VAL A 116 -8.00 -2.50 -3.86
C VAL A 116 -7.93 -3.34 -5.15
N LEU A 117 -8.14 -2.74 -6.33
CA LEU A 117 -8.00 -3.48 -7.59
C LEU A 117 -6.56 -3.97 -7.82
N ALA A 118 -5.56 -3.14 -7.53
CA ALA A 118 -4.15 -3.50 -7.64
C ALA A 118 -3.76 -4.64 -6.68
N SER A 119 -4.20 -4.56 -5.43
CA SER A 119 -3.99 -5.62 -4.42
C SER A 119 -4.70 -6.92 -4.79
N ARG A 120 -5.96 -6.84 -5.26
CA ARG A 120 -6.70 -8.02 -5.75
C ARG A 120 -6.00 -8.68 -6.94
N LEU A 121 -5.46 -7.89 -7.87
CA LEU A 121 -4.66 -8.41 -8.97
C LEU A 121 -3.47 -9.21 -8.43
N GLY A 122 -2.68 -8.62 -7.53
CA GLY A 122 -1.52 -9.29 -6.91
C GLY A 122 -1.88 -10.55 -6.14
N CYS A 123 -2.91 -10.51 -5.30
CA CYS A 123 -3.35 -11.64 -4.47
C CYS A 123 -3.86 -12.81 -5.30
N VAL A 124 -4.71 -12.55 -6.31
CA VAL A 124 -5.28 -13.59 -7.19
C VAL A 124 -4.21 -14.17 -8.11
N THR A 125 -3.35 -13.31 -8.65
CA THR A 125 -2.44 -13.70 -9.73
C THR A 125 -1.03 -14.09 -9.26
N GLY A 126 -0.60 -13.66 -8.08
CA GLY A 126 0.78 -13.86 -7.64
C GLY A 126 1.81 -13.12 -8.50
N LEU A 127 1.39 -12.23 -9.40
CA LEU A 127 2.26 -11.34 -10.18
C LEU A 127 1.83 -9.89 -9.97
N ASP A 128 2.81 -8.99 -9.98
CA ASP A 128 2.59 -7.56 -9.90
C ASP A 128 2.06 -6.96 -11.22
N LEU A 129 1.53 -5.74 -11.14
CA LEU A 129 0.96 -5.01 -12.28
C LEU A 129 1.98 -4.76 -13.40
N ALA A 130 3.25 -4.46 -13.08
CA ALA A 130 4.27 -4.20 -14.10
C ALA A 130 4.58 -5.47 -14.92
N SER A 131 4.67 -6.61 -14.24
CA SER A 131 4.79 -7.92 -14.87
C SER A 131 3.61 -8.23 -15.79
N HIS A 132 2.37 -7.91 -15.38
CA HIS A 132 1.21 -8.09 -16.26
C HIS A 132 1.21 -7.13 -17.46
N CYS A 133 1.62 -5.87 -17.28
CA CYS A 133 1.77 -4.92 -18.39
C CYS A 133 2.75 -5.46 -19.45
N ARG A 134 3.86 -6.07 -19.01
CA ARG A 134 4.79 -6.77 -19.91
C ARG A 134 4.12 -7.96 -20.59
N LEU A 135 3.45 -8.84 -19.85
CA LEU A 135 2.77 -10.02 -20.44
C LEU A 135 1.71 -9.62 -21.49
N LEU A 136 1.02 -8.49 -21.27
CA LEU A 136 -0.03 -7.99 -22.16
C LEU A 136 0.54 -7.42 -23.48
N LEU A 137 1.71 -6.79 -23.43
CA LEU A 137 2.27 -5.98 -24.53
C LEU A 137 3.51 -6.60 -25.19
N HIS A 138 4.23 -7.52 -24.53
CA HIS A 138 5.50 -8.06 -25.01
C HIS A 138 5.35 -9.06 -26.16
N ASP A 139 4.44 -10.05 -26.02
CA ASP A 139 4.30 -11.17 -26.97
C ASP A 139 2.97 -11.14 -27.73
N ARG A 140 2.71 -10.04 -28.43
CA ARG A 140 1.58 -9.95 -29.38
C ARG A 140 1.92 -10.66 -30.71
N PRO A 141 1.01 -11.48 -31.27
CA PRO A 141 1.30 -12.26 -32.47
C PRO A 141 1.44 -11.42 -33.75
N LYS A 142 0.91 -10.18 -33.78
CA LYS A 142 1.03 -9.22 -34.89
C LYS A 142 1.80 -7.98 -34.43
N HIS A 143 2.74 -7.49 -35.24
CA HIS A 143 3.56 -6.27 -35.04
C HIS A 143 4.26 -6.13 -33.68
N LYS A 144 5.02 -7.15 -33.25
CA LYS A 144 5.76 -7.19 -31.97
C LYS A 144 6.58 -5.93 -31.66
N MET A 145 7.37 -5.45 -32.62
CA MET A 145 8.24 -4.29 -32.40
C MET A 145 7.46 -2.98 -32.24
N LEU A 146 6.32 -2.84 -32.91
CA LEU A 146 5.47 -1.65 -32.83
C LEU A 146 4.88 -1.51 -31.42
N TYR A 147 4.29 -2.57 -30.86
CA TYR A 147 3.71 -2.53 -29.51
C TYR A 147 4.75 -2.29 -28.41
N ARG A 148 5.96 -2.84 -28.58
CA ARG A 148 7.06 -2.61 -27.65
C ARG A 148 7.50 -1.15 -27.65
N TRP A 149 7.69 -0.56 -28.83
CA TRP A 149 8.11 0.84 -28.99
C TRP A 149 7.01 1.86 -28.68
N LEU A 150 5.76 1.59 -29.04
CA LEU A 150 4.68 2.56 -28.91
C LEU A 150 3.94 2.47 -27.56
N MET A 151 3.96 1.31 -26.90
CA MET A 151 3.22 1.11 -25.64
C MET A 151 4.12 0.69 -24.47
N LEU A 152 4.88 -0.40 -24.61
CA LEU A 152 5.61 -0.95 -23.46
C LEU A 152 6.71 0.00 -22.95
N TYR A 153 7.60 0.48 -23.84
CA TYR A 153 8.69 1.37 -23.44
C TYR A 153 8.21 2.75 -22.99
N PRO A 154 7.23 3.39 -23.65
CA PRO A 154 6.63 4.63 -23.15
C PRO A 154 5.96 4.45 -21.79
N LEU A 155 5.23 3.35 -21.57
CA LEU A 155 4.58 3.08 -20.27
C LEU A 155 5.62 2.87 -19.16
N TYR A 156 6.72 2.18 -19.45
CA TYR A 156 7.85 2.08 -18.53
C TYR A 156 8.46 3.46 -18.23
N ALA A 157 8.73 4.27 -19.26
CA ALA A 157 9.28 5.61 -19.09
C ALA A 157 8.35 6.52 -18.25
N LEU A 158 7.03 6.49 -18.50
CA LEU A 158 6.04 7.21 -17.70
C LEU A 158 6.05 6.73 -16.24
N SER A 159 6.17 5.42 -16.02
CA SER A 159 6.25 4.86 -14.66
C SER A 159 7.51 5.32 -13.92
N GLU A 160 8.67 5.37 -14.58
CA GLU A 160 9.91 5.92 -14.00
C GLU A 160 9.81 7.44 -13.77
N ILE A 161 9.16 8.20 -14.66
CA ILE A 161 8.89 9.62 -14.46
C ILE A 161 8.04 9.83 -13.19
N ALA A 162 7.01 9.02 -12.97
CA ALA A 162 6.22 9.10 -11.73
C ALA A 162 7.05 8.78 -10.48
N ILE A 163 7.96 7.80 -10.54
CA ILE A 163 8.87 7.49 -9.43
C ILE A 163 9.81 8.68 -9.15
N VAL A 164 10.39 9.28 -10.19
CA VAL A 164 11.27 10.45 -10.05
C VAL A 164 10.50 11.68 -9.53
N ALA A 165 9.27 11.90 -9.98
CA ALA A 165 8.43 12.99 -9.48
C ALA A 165 8.12 12.84 -7.98
N THR A 166 7.88 11.60 -7.54
CA THR A 166 7.66 11.28 -6.11
C THR A 166 8.95 11.47 -5.30
N ASP A 167 10.08 10.95 -5.78
CA ASP A 167 11.40 11.11 -5.12
C ASP A 167 11.78 12.61 -5.02
N LEU A 168 11.41 13.41 -6.03
CA LEU A 168 11.59 14.86 -5.98
C LEU A 168 10.72 15.52 -4.89
N ALA A 169 9.43 15.15 -4.76
CA ALA A 169 8.57 15.70 -3.71
C ALA A 169 9.11 15.38 -2.31
N GLU A 170 9.56 14.14 -2.13
CA GLU A 170 10.20 13.64 -0.91
C GLU A 170 11.51 14.37 -0.58
N LEU A 171 12.35 14.58 -1.61
CA LEU A 171 13.61 15.33 -1.53
C LEU A 171 13.35 16.76 -1.06
N LEU A 172 12.43 17.46 -1.71
CA LEU A 172 12.10 18.85 -1.40
C LEU A 172 11.49 18.96 0.00
N GLY A 173 10.55 18.08 0.37
CA GLY A 173 9.98 18.05 1.71
C GLY A 173 11.02 17.80 2.81
N SER A 174 11.96 16.87 2.58
CA SER A 174 13.07 16.62 3.50
C SER A 174 14.02 17.83 3.59
N ALA A 175 14.28 18.52 2.47
CA ALA A 175 15.11 19.72 2.46
C ALA A 175 14.46 20.88 3.22
N ILE A 176 13.16 21.08 3.03
CA ILE A 176 12.35 22.03 3.79
C ILE A 176 12.43 21.68 5.28
N ALA A 177 12.21 20.43 5.65
CA ALA A 177 12.31 19.96 7.04
C ALA A 177 13.66 20.27 7.70
N LEU A 178 14.77 20.05 6.97
CA LEU A 178 16.11 20.39 7.45
C LEU A 178 16.31 21.89 7.67
N CYS A 179 15.81 22.73 6.76
CA CYS A 179 15.85 24.18 6.92
C CYS A 179 14.98 24.68 8.08
N LEU A 180 13.89 23.97 8.41
CA LEU A 180 13.06 24.27 9.58
C LEU A 180 13.74 23.88 10.90
N LEU A 181 14.45 22.73 10.93
CA LEU A 181 15.21 22.28 12.10
C LEU A 181 16.47 23.12 12.33
N PHE A 182 17.16 23.51 11.27
CA PHE A 182 18.38 24.31 11.29
C PHE A 182 18.18 25.61 10.52
N PRO A 183 17.65 26.68 11.16
CA PRO A 183 17.35 27.94 10.47
C PRO A 183 18.57 28.64 9.85
N SER A 184 19.79 28.29 10.27
CA SER A 184 21.04 28.80 9.70
C SER A 184 21.45 28.10 8.39
N LEU A 185 20.78 27.00 8.03
CA LEU A 185 21.09 26.22 6.84
C LEU A 185 20.38 26.80 5.61
N PRO A 186 21.10 27.20 4.55
CA PRO A 186 20.47 27.67 3.32
C PRO A 186 19.76 26.53 2.58
N LEU A 187 18.72 26.86 1.81
CA LEU A 187 17.84 25.90 1.13
C LEU A 187 18.60 24.95 0.20
N TRP A 188 19.52 25.47 -0.62
CA TRP A 188 20.39 24.68 -1.49
C TRP A 188 21.27 23.71 -0.68
N GLY A 189 21.69 24.10 0.53
CA GLY A 189 22.44 23.26 1.45
C GLY A 189 21.59 22.13 2.01
N GLY A 190 20.33 22.43 2.37
CA GLY A 190 19.32 21.44 2.73
C GLY A 190 19.15 20.38 1.63
N VAL A 191 18.89 20.84 0.39
CA VAL A 191 18.78 19.98 -0.79
C VAL A 191 20.02 19.09 -0.97
N LEU A 192 21.22 19.65 -0.85
CA LEU A 192 22.46 18.87 -0.97
C LEU A 192 22.59 17.80 0.13
N ILE A 193 22.25 18.13 1.38
CA ILE A 193 22.29 17.20 2.50
C ILE A 193 21.31 16.05 2.30
N THR A 194 20.14 16.31 1.70
CA THR A 194 19.19 15.24 1.42
C THR A 194 19.72 14.18 0.44
N ALA A 195 20.80 14.43 -0.32
CA ALA A 195 21.47 13.41 -1.14
C ALA A 195 22.22 12.37 -0.30
N SER A 196 22.43 12.62 1.00
CA SER A 196 23.01 11.65 1.94
C SER A 196 22.04 10.54 2.34
N ASP A 197 20.77 10.62 1.96
CA ASP A 197 19.76 9.56 2.16
C ASP A 197 20.17 8.21 1.53
N VAL A 198 20.94 8.23 0.44
CA VAL A 198 21.54 7.02 -0.16
C VAL A 198 22.45 6.29 0.85
N ILE A 199 23.13 7.03 1.73
CA ILE A 199 23.97 6.47 2.80
C ILE A 199 23.07 5.83 3.86
N LEU A 200 21.91 6.41 4.17
CA LEU A 200 20.92 5.82 5.07
C LEU A 200 20.39 4.50 4.50
N LEU A 201 20.06 4.44 3.21
CA LEU A 201 19.64 3.22 2.52
C LEU A 201 20.73 2.14 2.50
N LEU A 202 22.01 2.54 2.40
CA LEU A 202 23.14 1.62 2.55
C LEU A 202 23.34 1.13 3.99
N ALA A 203 23.03 1.97 4.98
CA ALA A 203 23.12 1.64 6.40
C ALA A 203 21.98 0.71 6.84
N LEU A 204 20.79 0.89 6.27
CA LEU A 204 19.63 0.00 6.41
C LEU A 204 19.89 -1.29 5.62
N ARG A 205 20.65 -2.20 6.24
CA ARG A 205 21.06 -3.48 5.67
C ARG A 205 19.83 -4.36 5.38
N ASP A 206 19.71 -4.76 4.12
CA ASP A 206 18.62 -5.59 3.56
C ASP A 206 17.22 -4.99 3.83
N PRO A 207 16.72 -4.07 2.99
CA PRO A 207 15.34 -3.57 3.10
C PRO A 207 14.29 -4.71 3.03
N LEU A 208 14.66 -5.87 2.48
CA LEU A 208 13.84 -7.09 2.44
C LEU A 208 13.98 -8.01 3.66
N GLY A 209 14.88 -7.70 4.61
CA GLY A 209 15.23 -8.54 5.76
C GLY A 209 14.39 -8.32 7.03
N GLY A 210 13.42 -7.40 6.99
CA GLY A 210 12.28 -7.26 7.93
C GLY A 210 12.56 -6.77 9.36
N LYS A 211 13.74 -7.00 9.95
CA LYS A 211 14.00 -6.64 11.36
C LYS A 211 14.28 -5.15 11.62
N PRO A 212 15.17 -4.45 10.88
CA PRO A 212 15.39 -3.02 11.07
C PRO A 212 14.25 -2.15 10.53
N VAL A 213 13.47 -2.66 9.58
CA VAL A 213 12.38 -1.93 8.89
C VAL A 213 11.17 -1.74 9.80
N ARG A 214 10.75 -2.75 10.56
CA ARG A 214 9.62 -2.64 11.51
C ARG A 214 9.79 -1.60 12.61
N LEU A 215 11.02 -1.42 13.10
CA LEU A 215 11.29 -0.39 14.11
C LEU A 215 11.19 1.02 13.50
N PHE A 216 11.58 1.13 12.23
CA PHE A 216 11.52 2.39 11.49
C PHE A 216 10.08 2.77 11.14
N GLU A 217 9.28 1.82 10.66
CA GLU A 217 7.81 1.97 10.46
C GLU A 217 7.13 2.42 11.76
N LEU A 218 7.32 1.68 12.87
CA LEU A 218 6.71 2.05 14.16
C LEU A 218 7.11 3.47 14.62
N LEU A 219 8.34 3.90 14.34
CA LEU A 219 8.80 5.26 14.64
C LEU A 219 8.05 6.30 13.80
N ILE A 220 7.88 6.05 12.50
CA ILE A 220 7.18 6.95 11.58
C ILE A 220 5.69 7.02 11.94
N ALA A 221 5.03 5.87 12.14
CA ALA A 221 3.64 5.82 12.61
C ALA A 221 3.43 6.62 13.90
N GLY A 222 4.36 6.52 14.85
CA GLY A 222 4.35 7.33 16.08
C GLY A 222 4.50 8.84 15.82
N LEU A 223 5.33 9.24 14.87
CA LEU A 223 5.50 10.64 14.47
C LEU A 223 4.28 11.20 13.73
N VAL A 224 3.70 10.43 12.80
CA VAL A 224 2.47 10.81 12.07
C VAL A 224 1.31 10.99 13.05
N LEU A 225 1.13 10.06 13.99
CA LEU A 225 0.12 10.19 15.04
C LEU A 225 0.33 11.44 15.89
N THR A 226 1.58 11.77 16.21
CA THR A 226 1.92 12.99 16.97
C THR A 226 1.55 14.26 16.19
N VAL A 227 1.81 14.30 14.88
CA VAL A 227 1.39 15.40 14.01
C VAL A 227 -0.13 15.51 13.98
N LEU A 228 -0.85 14.39 13.87
CA LEU A 228 -2.31 14.39 13.87
C LEU A 228 -2.88 14.95 15.18
N ILE A 229 -2.32 14.57 16.33
CA ILE A 229 -2.68 15.14 17.63
C ILE A 229 -2.40 16.64 17.66
N CYS A 230 -1.23 17.07 17.19
CA CYS A 230 -0.87 18.48 17.11
C CYS A 230 -1.86 19.27 16.24
N MET A 231 -2.25 18.73 15.10
CA MET A 231 -3.19 19.36 14.18
C MET A 231 -4.60 19.46 14.77
N ALA A 232 -5.06 18.41 15.45
CA ALA A 232 -6.33 18.43 16.18
C ALA A 232 -6.34 19.53 17.27
N VAL A 233 -5.24 19.68 18.01
CA VAL A 233 -5.10 20.75 19.02
C VAL A 233 -5.18 22.13 18.36
N ILE A 234 -4.51 22.35 17.23
CA ILE A 234 -4.52 23.65 16.54
C ILE A 234 -5.93 23.97 16.04
N ILE A 235 -6.61 23.02 15.41
CA ILE A 235 -7.98 23.18 14.92
C ILE A 235 -8.93 23.54 16.07
N SER A 236 -8.73 22.95 17.26
CA SER A 236 -9.53 23.30 18.45
C SER A 236 -9.31 24.74 18.94
N ARG A 237 -8.14 25.33 18.66
CA ARG A 237 -7.73 26.66 19.10
C ARG A 237 -8.05 27.76 18.08
N VAL A 238 -8.04 27.43 16.79
CA VAL A 238 -8.21 28.38 15.67
C VAL A 238 -9.68 28.79 15.46
N GLY A 239 -10.64 28.07 16.03
CA GLY A 239 -12.06 28.42 15.93
C GLY A 239 -12.65 28.13 14.55
N VAL A 240 -12.48 26.89 14.07
CA VAL A 240 -12.97 26.44 12.76
C VAL A 240 -14.50 26.51 12.69
N GLN A 241 -15.01 27.10 11.60
CA GLN A 241 -16.44 27.08 11.29
C GLN A 241 -16.81 25.74 10.67
N TRP A 242 -17.23 24.79 11.52
CA TRP A 242 -17.52 23.42 11.08
C TRP A 242 -18.66 23.31 10.07
N GLY A 243 -19.66 24.19 10.10
CA GLY A 243 -20.75 24.20 9.11
C GLY A 243 -20.23 24.31 7.67
N PRO A 244 -19.58 25.44 7.31
CA PRO A 244 -18.95 25.61 6.00
C PRO A 244 -17.88 24.57 5.66
N ALA A 245 -17.17 24.04 6.67
CA ALA A 245 -16.18 22.97 6.44
C ALA A 245 -16.86 21.66 5.99
N PHE A 246 -17.99 21.29 6.60
CA PHE A 246 -18.77 20.13 6.16
C PHE A 246 -19.45 20.37 4.81
N ASP A 247 -19.92 21.58 4.55
CA ASP A 247 -20.44 21.97 3.23
C ASP A 247 -19.36 21.88 2.14
N GLY A 248 -18.09 22.04 2.48
CA GLY A 248 -16.95 21.87 1.58
C GLY A 248 -16.76 20.45 1.03
N PHE A 249 -17.33 19.43 1.69
CA PHE A 249 -17.37 18.05 1.16
C PHE A 249 -18.47 17.84 0.11
N LEU A 250 -19.30 18.85 -0.16
CA LEU A 250 -20.27 18.81 -1.25
C LEU A 250 -19.66 19.43 -2.52
N PRO A 251 -20.05 18.94 -3.72
CA PRO A 251 -19.57 19.50 -4.97
C PRO A 251 -19.98 20.97 -5.10
N SER A 252 -19.06 21.82 -5.55
CA SER A 252 -19.29 23.25 -5.73
C SER A 252 -18.81 23.73 -7.10
N ASP A 253 -19.50 24.70 -7.70
CA ASP A 253 -19.15 25.26 -9.02
C ASP A 253 -17.77 25.96 -9.03
N SER A 254 -17.22 26.26 -7.84
CA SER A 254 -15.86 26.76 -7.67
C SER A 254 -14.78 25.83 -8.22
N LEU A 255 -15.07 24.54 -8.40
CA LEU A 255 -14.16 23.55 -8.99
C LEU A 255 -13.74 23.89 -10.41
N PHE A 256 -14.60 24.58 -11.17
CA PHE A 256 -14.38 24.91 -12.57
C PHE A 256 -13.83 26.34 -12.77
N LYS A 257 -13.49 27.05 -11.69
CA LYS A 257 -12.82 28.35 -11.80
C LYS A 257 -11.36 28.18 -12.23
N HIS A 258 -10.83 29.18 -12.92
CA HIS A 258 -9.42 29.25 -13.32
C HIS A 258 -8.50 29.03 -12.10
N GLY A 259 -7.43 28.26 -12.27
CA GLY A 259 -6.51 27.84 -11.19
C GLY A 259 -7.00 26.66 -10.33
N ALA A 260 -8.28 26.62 -9.94
CA ALA A 260 -8.80 25.61 -9.00
C ALA A 260 -8.68 24.18 -9.53
N LEU A 261 -8.84 24.01 -10.85
CA LEU A 261 -8.69 22.71 -11.48
C LEU A 261 -7.24 22.22 -11.48
N TYR A 262 -6.26 23.12 -11.65
CA TYR A 262 -4.85 22.76 -11.59
C TYR A 262 -4.51 22.20 -10.19
N THR A 263 -4.94 22.90 -9.13
CA THR A 263 -4.78 22.42 -7.75
C THR A 263 -5.55 21.12 -7.51
N SER A 264 -6.76 20.98 -8.05
CA SER A 264 -7.55 19.74 -7.93
C SER A 264 -6.84 18.53 -8.56
N ILE A 265 -6.19 18.73 -9.71
CA ILE A 265 -5.41 17.69 -10.40
C ILE A 265 -4.16 17.36 -9.59
N GLY A 266 -3.53 18.36 -8.96
CA GLY A 266 -2.49 18.17 -7.96
C GLY A 266 -2.95 17.28 -6.81
N ILE A 267 -4.12 17.53 -6.21
CA ILE A 267 -4.69 16.71 -5.12
C ILE A 267 -4.89 15.26 -5.59
N ILE A 268 -5.46 15.08 -6.79
CA ILE A 268 -5.67 13.75 -7.38
C ILE A 268 -4.34 13.02 -7.59
N GLY A 269 -3.30 13.72 -8.09
CA GLY A 269 -1.99 13.12 -8.33
C GLY A 269 -1.21 12.80 -7.06
N ALA A 270 -1.28 13.69 -6.07
CA ALA A 270 -0.66 13.51 -4.75
C ALA A 270 -1.33 12.37 -3.97
N THR A 271 -2.66 12.23 -4.09
CA THR A 271 -3.38 11.15 -3.42
C THR A 271 -3.26 9.85 -4.23
N VAL A 272 -3.61 9.82 -5.50
CA VAL A 272 -3.60 8.59 -6.30
C VAL A 272 -2.22 8.40 -6.95
N MET A 273 -1.28 7.93 -6.15
CA MET A 273 0.11 7.74 -6.58
C MET A 273 0.29 6.51 -7.48
N PRO A 274 0.80 6.68 -8.72
CA PRO A 274 0.88 5.55 -9.65
C PRO A 274 1.88 4.45 -9.25
N HIS A 275 2.98 4.83 -8.61
CA HIS A 275 3.98 3.86 -8.12
C HIS A 275 3.43 2.99 -6.98
N SER A 276 2.52 3.53 -6.17
CA SER A 276 1.83 2.81 -5.09
C SER A 276 0.89 1.72 -5.60
N LEU A 277 0.32 1.88 -6.80
CA LEU A 277 -0.46 0.82 -7.46
C LEU A 277 0.43 -0.37 -7.85
N PHE A 278 1.63 -0.10 -8.40
CA PHE A 278 2.60 -1.15 -8.69
C PHE A 278 3.04 -1.85 -7.40
N LEU A 279 3.46 -1.09 -6.39
CA LEU A 279 3.93 -1.66 -5.13
C LEU A 279 2.84 -2.45 -4.41
N GLY A 280 1.62 -1.92 -4.32
CA GLY A 280 0.49 -2.60 -3.68
C GLY A 280 0.16 -3.94 -4.33
N SER A 281 0.19 -4.00 -5.67
CA SER A 281 0.04 -5.28 -6.38
C SER A 281 1.19 -6.24 -6.08
N ALA A 282 2.41 -5.74 -5.89
CA ALA A 282 3.62 -6.53 -5.64
C ALA A 282 3.75 -7.03 -4.19
N LEU A 283 3.18 -6.30 -3.22
CA LEU A 283 3.12 -6.71 -1.82
C LEU A 283 2.01 -7.74 -1.60
N ALA A 284 0.89 -7.60 -2.30
CA ALA A 284 -0.21 -8.56 -2.25
C ALA A 284 0.13 -9.94 -2.81
N THR A 285 1.27 -10.11 -3.51
CA THR A 285 1.75 -11.43 -3.94
C THR A 285 2.45 -12.23 -2.82
N GLN A 286 2.81 -11.58 -1.71
CA GLN A 286 3.57 -12.23 -0.63
C GLN A 286 2.64 -13.01 0.30
N ASP A 287 3.09 -14.19 0.74
CA ASP A 287 2.36 -15.02 1.68
C ASP A 287 2.63 -14.57 3.13
N ARG A 288 1.59 -14.05 3.79
CA ARG A 288 1.66 -13.52 5.16
C ARG A 288 1.41 -14.61 6.21
N VAL A 289 0.89 -15.76 5.82
CA VAL A 289 0.40 -16.82 6.74
C VAL A 289 1.29 -18.06 6.72
N SER A 290 2.09 -18.28 5.67
CA SER A 290 2.99 -19.43 5.61
C SER A 290 4.11 -19.34 6.64
N ILE A 291 3.95 -20.08 7.74
CA ILE A 291 5.04 -20.49 8.61
C ILE A 291 6.01 -21.29 7.74
N LYS A 292 7.24 -20.76 7.55
CA LYS A 292 8.31 -21.48 6.85
C LYS A 292 8.35 -22.93 7.33
N PRO A 293 8.26 -23.93 6.44
CA PRO A 293 8.46 -25.31 6.86
C PRO A 293 9.82 -25.38 7.54
N SER A 294 9.86 -25.98 8.74
CA SER A 294 11.11 -26.35 9.40
C SER A 294 12.01 -27.00 8.37
N GLU A 295 13.23 -26.47 8.29
CA GLU A 295 14.34 -27.02 7.53
C GLU A 295 14.27 -28.55 7.56
N LYS A 296 14.10 -29.17 6.38
CA LYS A 296 14.05 -30.62 6.24
C LYS A 296 15.31 -31.19 6.91
N GLN A 297 15.13 -31.96 7.97
CA GLN A 297 16.17 -32.86 8.47
C GLN A 297 16.69 -33.69 7.28
N PRO A 298 18.01 -33.84 7.13
CA PRO A 298 18.57 -34.58 6.01
C PRO A 298 18.04 -36.02 6.04
N GLU A 299 17.35 -36.34 4.95
CA GLU A 299 16.85 -37.66 4.60
C GLU A 299 18.02 -38.65 4.62
N VAL A 300 17.94 -39.64 5.50
CA VAL A 300 18.89 -40.75 5.60
C VAL A 300 18.72 -41.60 4.35
N ILE A 301 19.58 -41.38 3.35
CA ILE A 301 19.71 -42.27 2.20
C ILE A 301 20.61 -43.43 2.61
N THR A 302 19.97 -44.56 2.91
CA THR A 302 20.59 -45.88 2.97
C THR A 302 21.00 -46.29 1.56
N GLY A 303 22.30 -46.49 1.30
CA GLY A 303 22.76 -47.05 0.03
C GLY A 303 24.22 -46.75 -0.34
N THR A 304 25.12 -47.58 0.16
CA THR A 304 26.38 -48.02 -0.46
C THR A 304 27.24 -46.98 -1.19
N THR A 305 28.32 -46.50 -0.55
CA THR A 305 29.47 -45.95 -1.27
C THR A 305 30.76 -46.49 -0.69
N SER A 306 31.53 -47.07 -1.60
CA SER A 306 32.85 -47.66 -1.45
C SER A 306 33.84 -46.70 -0.79
N VAL A 307 34.59 -47.25 0.16
CA VAL A 307 35.71 -46.62 0.84
C VAL A 307 36.83 -46.33 -0.16
N THR A 308 37.36 -45.11 -0.16
CA THR A 308 38.76 -44.86 -0.51
C THR A 308 39.32 -43.84 0.49
N LEU A 309 40.25 -44.34 1.28
CA LEU A 309 40.98 -43.65 2.33
C LEU A 309 42.04 -42.74 1.71
N THR A 310 42.12 -41.50 2.17
CA THR A 310 43.40 -40.80 2.32
C THR A 310 43.42 -40.12 3.68
N SER A 311 44.32 -40.62 4.51
CA SER A 311 44.74 -40.15 5.82
C SER A 311 45.34 -38.75 5.75
N ASP A 312 44.91 -37.85 6.62
CA ASP A 312 45.75 -37.40 7.74
C ASP A 312 44.95 -36.49 8.68
N SER A 313 44.91 -36.93 9.93
CA SER A 313 44.32 -36.23 11.07
C SER A 313 45.34 -35.27 11.67
N GLU A 314 45.00 -34.01 11.85
CA GLU A 314 45.55 -33.23 12.95
C GLU A 314 44.44 -32.41 13.63
N VAL A 315 44.16 -32.80 14.87
CA VAL A 315 43.23 -32.14 15.79
C VAL A 315 43.95 -30.93 16.37
N THR A 316 43.53 -29.71 16.02
CA THR A 316 43.93 -28.49 16.74
C THR A 316 42.74 -27.92 17.50
N LEU A 317 42.80 -28.07 18.83
CA LEU A 317 41.96 -27.37 19.80
C LEU A 317 42.22 -25.85 19.70
N THR A 318 41.30 -25.07 19.14
CA THR A 318 41.38 -23.61 19.22
C THR A 318 40.60 -23.08 20.41
N SER A 319 41.38 -22.65 21.40
CA SER A 319 41.01 -21.81 22.51
C SER A 319 40.29 -20.52 22.07
N THR A 320 39.38 -20.07 22.93
CA THR A 320 38.77 -18.73 22.90
C THR A 320 39.86 -17.65 22.88
N THR A 321 40.12 -17.09 21.70
CA THR A 321 40.94 -15.88 21.56
C THR A 321 40.03 -14.68 21.31
N LYS A 322 40.13 -13.71 22.21
CA LYS A 322 39.52 -12.39 22.11
C LYS A 322 39.92 -11.76 20.78
N THR A 323 38.93 -11.42 19.96
CA THR A 323 39.15 -10.71 18.68
C THR A 323 39.73 -9.31 18.92
N PRO A 324 40.83 -8.91 18.25
CA PRO A 324 41.37 -7.55 18.34
C PRO A 324 40.45 -6.52 17.65
N PRO A 325 40.55 -5.21 17.98
CA PRO A 325 39.66 -4.19 17.44
C PRO A 325 39.81 -4.04 15.91
N PRO A 326 38.73 -3.68 15.19
CA PRO A 326 38.75 -3.66 13.74
C PRO A 326 39.69 -2.56 13.22
N THR A 327 40.75 -2.96 12.49
CA THR A 327 41.66 -2.04 11.82
C THR A 327 40.95 -1.30 10.69
N VAL A 328 41.23 0.00 10.49
CA VAL A 328 40.64 0.87 9.45
C VAL A 328 40.71 0.26 8.03
N ARG A 329 41.78 -0.49 7.72
CA ARG A 329 41.92 -1.25 6.46
C ARG A 329 40.85 -2.35 6.28
N SER A 330 40.42 -3.00 7.35
CA SER A 330 39.37 -4.04 7.30
C SER A 330 37.97 -3.42 7.07
N ILE A 331 37.73 -2.22 7.60
CA ILE A 331 36.51 -1.45 7.38
C ILE A 331 36.47 -0.96 5.93
N SER A 332 37.58 -0.40 5.42
CA SER A 332 37.69 0.01 4.02
C SER A 332 37.46 -1.15 3.03
N GLN A 333 38.00 -2.34 3.32
CA GLN A 333 37.74 -3.52 2.50
C GLN A 333 36.29 -4.02 2.57
N LYS A 334 35.63 -3.93 3.74
CA LYS A 334 34.20 -4.22 3.89
C LYS A 334 33.36 -3.23 3.09
N ILE A 335 33.64 -1.93 3.22
CA ILE A 335 32.97 -0.86 2.46
C ILE A 335 33.16 -1.08 0.96
N ARG A 336 34.39 -1.36 0.50
CA ARG A 336 34.68 -1.59 -0.93
C ARG A 336 33.99 -2.83 -1.48
N ARG A 337 33.87 -3.90 -0.70
CA ARG A 337 33.11 -5.11 -1.08
C ARG A 337 31.61 -4.85 -1.10
N SER A 338 31.07 -4.12 -0.12
CA SER A 338 29.67 -3.70 -0.09
C SER A 338 29.33 -2.79 -1.27
N PHE A 339 30.19 -1.82 -1.57
CA PHE A 339 30.05 -0.93 -2.72
C PHE A 339 30.06 -1.71 -4.04
N ARG A 340 31.02 -2.64 -4.21
CA ARG A 340 31.08 -3.47 -5.43
C ARG A 340 29.86 -4.40 -5.57
N LYS A 341 29.29 -4.90 -4.47
CA LYS A 341 28.01 -5.65 -4.49
C LYS A 341 26.81 -4.74 -4.77
N ALA A 342 26.82 -3.52 -4.24
CA ALA A 342 25.78 -2.52 -4.42
C ALA A 342 25.74 -1.89 -5.83
N PHE A 343 26.69 -2.22 -6.71
CA PHE A 343 26.70 -1.82 -8.12
C PHE A 343 26.65 -3.03 -9.08
N ARG A 344 26.34 -4.23 -8.57
CA ARG A 344 26.30 -5.44 -9.40
C ARG A 344 24.94 -5.55 -10.09
N ILE A 345 24.97 -5.67 -11.42
CA ILE A 345 23.82 -6.06 -12.24
C ILE A 345 23.67 -7.59 -12.14
N ILE A 346 22.45 -8.06 -11.86
CA ILE A 346 22.16 -9.50 -11.75
C ILE A 346 21.81 -10.02 -13.15
N PRO A 347 22.45 -11.10 -13.64
CA PRO A 347 22.25 -11.58 -15.01
C PRO A 347 20.85 -12.20 -15.23
N LEU A 348 20.28 -11.99 -16.42
CA LEU A 348 18.93 -12.40 -16.87
C LEU A 348 18.61 -13.91 -16.79
N ARG A 349 19.59 -14.78 -16.48
CA ARG A 349 19.42 -16.25 -16.44
C ARG A 349 18.45 -16.72 -15.36
N GLU A 350 18.20 -15.91 -14.33
CA GLU A 350 17.27 -16.21 -13.23
C GLU A 350 15.79 -16.11 -13.64
N PHE A 351 15.47 -15.36 -14.71
CA PHE A 351 14.10 -15.21 -15.25
C PHE A 351 13.67 -16.33 -16.20
N ALA A 352 14.47 -17.40 -16.33
CA ALA A 352 14.21 -18.47 -17.30
C ALA A 352 12.90 -19.23 -17.03
N ASN A 353 12.47 -19.28 -15.76
CA ASN A 353 11.27 -19.99 -15.32
C ASN A 353 10.02 -19.09 -15.19
N GLU A 354 10.12 -17.79 -15.49
CA GLU A 354 8.95 -16.92 -15.43
C GLU A 354 8.08 -17.02 -16.69
N PRO A 355 6.74 -17.02 -16.57
CA PRO A 355 5.83 -17.16 -17.69
C PRO A 355 6.07 -16.07 -18.74
N LYS A 356 6.03 -16.44 -20.02
CA LYS A 356 6.20 -15.52 -21.15
C LYS A 356 4.86 -15.03 -21.69
N SER A 357 3.79 -15.79 -21.45
CA SER A 357 2.43 -15.45 -21.84
C SER A 357 1.42 -15.75 -20.72
N HIS A 358 0.26 -15.08 -20.73
CA HIS A 358 -0.84 -15.35 -19.81
C HIS A 358 -1.35 -16.80 -19.86
N LYS A 359 -1.07 -17.55 -20.94
CA LYS A 359 -1.47 -18.96 -21.09
C LYS A 359 -0.57 -19.95 -20.34
N GLU A 360 0.67 -19.57 -20.05
CA GLU A 360 1.68 -20.43 -19.39
C GLU A 360 1.69 -20.26 -17.86
N ARG A 361 0.79 -19.42 -17.35
CA ARG A 361 0.78 -18.96 -15.96
C ARG A 361 -0.29 -19.68 -15.16
N GLU A 362 0.08 -20.11 -13.95
CA GLU A 362 -0.87 -20.59 -12.96
C GLU A 362 -1.13 -19.51 -11.90
N ASN A 363 -2.38 -19.43 -11.42
CA ASN A 363 -2.81 -18.49 -10.39
C ASN A 363 -2.55 -19.07 -8.99
N ASN A 364 -2.56 -18.21 -7.96
CA ASN A 364 -2.42 -18.64 -6.57
C ASN A 364 -3.52 -19.62 -6.17
N SER A 365 -3.26 -20.44 -5.15
CA SER A 365 -4.23 -21.44 -4.68
C SER A 365 -5.51 -20.77 -4.16
N TYR A 366 -6.66 -21.43 -4.34
CA TYR A 366 -7.95 -20.92 -3.87
C TYR A 366 -7.96 -20.59 -2.37
N ASN A 367 -7.31 -21.44 -1.56
CA ASN A 367 -7.23 -21.24 -0.11
C ASN A 367 -6.40 -20.00 0.25
N PHE A 368 -5.30 -19.77 -0.46
CA PHE A 368 -4.49 -18.56 -0.30
C PHE A 368 -5.30 -17.30 -0.59
N VAL A 369 -5.95 -17.26 -1.75
CA VAL A 369 -6.73 -16.09 -2.20
C VAL A 369 -7.87 -15.79 -1.24
N ARG A 370 -8.65 -16.79 -0.83
CA ARG A 370 -9.77 -16.59 0.08
C ARG A 370 -9.33 -16.10 1.47
N ALA A 371 -8.17 -16.56 1.95
CA ALA A 371 -7.63 -16.13 3.23
C ALA A 371 -7.14 -14.67 3.18
N HIS A 372 -6.44 -14.26 2.11
CA HIS A 372 -5.72 -12.98 2.11
C HIS A 372 -6.52 -11.81 1.51
N ILE A 373 -7.44 -12.06 0.56
CA ILE A 373 -8.05 -10.99 -0.24
C ILE A 373 -8.90 -10.04 0.60
N TYR A 374 -9.68 -10.55 1.56
CA TYR A 374 -10.57 -9.72 2.39
C TYR A 374 -9.82 -8.92 3.45
N HIS A 375 -8.79 -9.52 4.06
CA HIS A 375 -7.91 -8.81 4.99
C HIS A 375 -7.19 -7.68 4.27
N GLY A 376 -6.51 -7.97 3.16
CA GLY A 376 -5.83 -6.92 2.40
C GLY A 376 -6.75 -5.80 1.89
N MET A 377 -8.00 -6.12 1.52
CA MET A 377 -8.99 -5.09 1.16
C MET A 377 -9.38 -4.21 2.34
N PHE A 378 -9.63 -4.81 3.50
CA PHE A 378 -10.02 -4.09 4.71
C PHE A 378 -8.91 -3.14 5.17
N ASP A 379 -7.67 -3.64 5.21
CA ASP A 379 -6.46 -2.90 5.59
C ASP A 379 -6.30 -1.66 4.69
N ILE A 380 -6.39 -1.85 3.36
CA ILE A 380 -6.26 -0.75 2.38
C ILE A 380 -7.35 0.30 2.56
N VAL A 381 -8.61 -0.13 2.71
CA VAL A 381 -9.74 0.78 2.81
C VAL A 381 -9.69 1.59 4.10
N ILE A 382 -9.40 0.96 5.24
CA ILE A 382 -9.28 1.67 6.52
C ILE A 382 -8.10 2.61 6.52
N SER A 383 -6.96 2.19 5.98
CA SER A 383 -5.77 3.04 5.98
C SER A 383 -5.97 4.29 5.11
N LEU A 384 -6.55 4.13 3.91
CA LEU A 384 -6.76 5.25 2.99
C LEU A 384 -7.94 6.16 3.38
N LEU A 385 -9.12 5.60 3.66
CA LEU A 385 -10.29 6.42 4.00
C LEU A 385 -10.30 6.86 5.46
N GLY A 386 -9.78 6.04 6.37
CA GLY A 386 -9.77 6.32 7.80
C GLY A 386 -8.66 7.26 8.23
N PHE A 387 -7.44 7.10 7.68
CA PHE A 387 -6.27 7.89 8.09
C PHE A 387 -5.84 8.91 7.04
N ALA A 388 -5.59 8.50 5.79
CA ALA A 388 -5.04 9.41 4.77
C ALA A 388 -5.99 10.57 4.43
N VAL A 389 -7.25 10.26 4.07
CA VAL A 389 -8.27 11.29 3.78
C VAL A 389 -8.50 12.22 4.97
N LEU A 390 -8.49 11.66 6.19
CA LEU A 390 -8.66 12.44 7.41
C LEU A 390 -7.52 13.45 7.59
N ILE A 391 -6.26 13.01 7.43
CA ILE A 391 -5.10 13.89 7.57
C ILE A 391 -5.14 14.99 6.51
N ASN A 392 -5.36 14.65 5.26
CA ASN A 392 -5.41 15.60 4.14
C ASN A 392 -6.54 16.63 4.34
N ALA A 393 -7.72 16.16 4.74
CA ALA A 393 -8.84 17.04 5.05
C ALA A 393 -8.53 17.99 6.23
N LEU A 394 -7.88 17.50 7.29
CA LEU A 394 -7.50 18.35 8.44
C LEU A 394 -6.46 19.41 8.05
N ILE A 395 -5.49 19.07 7.21
CA ILE A 395 -4.48 20.01 6.70
C ILE A 395 -5.16 21.11 5.88
N LEU A 396 -6.04 20.73 4.95
CA LEU A 396 -6.78 21.67 4.11
C LEU A 396 -7.74 22.55 4.94
N ILE A 397 -8.46 21.98 5.91
CA ILE A 397 -9.33 22.73 6.84
C ILE A 397 -8.52 23.74 7.64
N LEU A 398 -7.36 23.34 8.16
CA LEU A 398 -6.48 24.23 8.91
C LEU A 398 -5.98 25.37 8.03
N ALA A 399 -5.47 25.06 6.84
CA ALA A 399 -4.99 26.06 5.90
C ALA A 399 -6.09 27.06 5.53
N SER A 400 -7.30 26.57 5.29
CA SER A 400 -8.48 27.39 5.02
C SER A 400 -8.83 28.31 6.19
N ALA A 401 -8.88 27.76 7.41
CA ALA A 401 -9.27 28.53 8.58
C ALA A 401 -8.29 29.66 8.91
N VAL A 402 -7.00 29.44 8.68
CA VAL A 402 -5.94 30.38 9.05
C VAL A 402 -5.58 31.34 7.92
N PHE A 403 -5.34 30.82 6.72
CA PHE A 403 -4.81 31.60 5.60
C PHE A 403 -5.92 32.17 4.71
N PHE A 404 -7.05 31.47 4.54
CA PHE A 404 -8.15 31.96 3.69
C PHE A 404 -9.17 32.79 4.46
N TYR A 405 -9.69 32.29 5.59
CA TYR A 405 -10.71 32.98 6.40
C TYR A 405 -10.15 33.76 7.60
N GLY A 406 -8.91 33.46 7.99
CA GLY A 406 -8.27 34.01 9.18
C GLY A 406 -7.36 35.21 8.89
N SER A 407 -6.35 35.38 9.74
CA SER A 407 -5.41 36.52 9.72
C SER A 407 -4.54 36.63 8.46
N GLY A 408 -4.50 35.58 7.64
CA GLY A 408 -3.81 35.56 6.34
C GLY A 408 -4.68 35.97 5.14
N ALA A 409 -5.96 36.29 5.37
CA ALA A 409 -6.89 36.65 4.31
C ALA A 409 -6.41 37.89 3.54
N GLY A 410 -5.86 37.69 2.34
CA GLY A 410 -5.45 38.77 1.43
C GLY A 410 -4.00 38.72 0.92
N SER A 411 -3.16 37.77 1.34
CA SER A 411 -1.80 37.65 0.77
C SER A 411 -1.79 37.18 -0.69
N GLY A 412 -2.82 36.45 -1.14
CA GLY A 412 -2.91 35.88 -2.50
C GLY A 412 -1.91 34.74 -2.76
N ASP A 413 -0.78 34.73 -2.06
CA ASP A 413 0.25 33.71 -2.17
C ASP A 413 -0.20 32.36 -1.57
N PRO A 414 0.10 31.23 -2.25
CA PRO A 414 -0.19 29.90 -1.75
C PRO A 414 0.60 29.60 -0.47
N ALA A 415 -0.08 29.06 0.54
CA ALA A 415 0.57 28.67 1.79
C ALA A 415 1.58 27.53 1.57
N SER A 416 2.77 27.70 2.13
CA SER A 416 3.86 26.72 2.06
C SER A 416 3.98 25.90 3.35
N LEU A 417 4.81 24.86 3.30
CA LEU A 417 5.21 24.10 4.49
C LEU A 417 5.97 24.96 5.52
N PHE A 418 6.63 26.04 5.08
CA PHE A 418 7.27 27.00 5.98
C PHE A 418 6.22 27.77 6.81
N ASP A 419 5.13 28.18 6.16
CA ASP A 419 4.06 28.93 6.81
C ASP A 419 3.31 28.07 7.82
N ALA A 420 3.08 26.79 7.49
CA ALA A 420 2.50 25.82 8.41
C ALA A 420 3.36 25.65 9.68
N HIS A 421 4.68 25.53 9.53
CA HIS A 421 5.59 25.43 10.67
C HIS A 421 5.58 26.70 11.54
N ASP A 422 5.60 27.88 10.92
CA ASP A 422 5.58 29.15 11.64
C ASP A 422 4.27 29.37 12.39
N LEU A 423 3.15 28.94 11.81
CA LEU A 423 1.86 28.90 12.49
C LEU A 423 1.90 27.99 13.73
N LEU A 424 2.41 26.76 13.58
CA LEU A 424 2.55 25.81 14.70
C LEU A 424 3.38 26.41 15.84
N LYS A 425 4.49 27.06 15.48
CA LYS A 425 5.39 27.71 16.42
C LYS A 425 4.72 28.82 17.21
N ARG A 426 3.84 29.61 16.57
CA ARG A 426 3.11 30.72 17.20
C ARG A 426 1.95 30.24 18.08
N VAL A 427 1.18 29.25 17.62
CA VAL A 427 -0.07 28.83 18.28
C VAL A 427 0.16 27.80 19.39
N VAL A 428 1.01 26.81 19.14
CA VAL A 428 1.24 25.69 20.08
C VAL A 428 2.56 25.86 20.81
N GLY A 429 3.59 26.34 20.10
CA GLY A 429 4.91 26.62 20.66
C GLY A 429 6.04 25.93 19.92
N LYS A 430 7.27 26.24 20.34
CA LYS A 430 8.49 25.80 19.64
C LYS A 430 8.64 24.27 19.56
N GLY A 431 8.19 23.54 20.60
CA GLY A 431 8.25 22.08 20.63
C GLY A 431 7.38 21.40 19.57
N ALA A 432 6.17 21.92 19.34
CA ALA A 432 5.28 21.41 18.30
C ALA A 432 5.84 21.66 16.90
N ALA A 433 6.41 22.84 16.67
CA ALA A 433 7.06 23.17 15.41
C ALA A 433 8.26 22.25 15.11
N THR A 434 9.08 21.94 16.12
CA THR A 434 10.17 20.97 15.97
C THR A 434 9.69 19.55 15.70
N LEU A 435 8.58 19.13 16.32
CA LEU A 435 7.98 17.81 16.06
C LEU A 435 7.42 17.72 14.64
N PHE A 436 6.81 18.79 14.14
CA PHE A 436 6.35 18.87 12.75
C PHE A 436 7.51 18.77 11.76
N ALA A 437 8.60 19.51 11.98
CA ALA A 437 9.77 19.41 11.12
C ALA A 437 10.41 18.02 11.17
N LEU A 438 10.46 17.38 12.34
CA LEU A 438 10.95 16.00 12.47
C LEU A 438 10.02 14.99 11.76
N ALA A 439 8.71 15.20 11.80
CA ALA A 439 7.73 14.36 11.11
C ALA A 439 7.84 14.50 9.59
N LEU A 440 8.00 15.73 9.11
CA LEU A 440 8.22 16.00 7.69
C LEU A 440 9.49 15.30 7.19
N LEU A 441 10.58 15.34 7.98
CA LEU A 441 11.82 14.63 7.67
C LEU A 441 11.63 13.10 7.68
N ALA A 442 10.97 12.56 8.70
CA ALA A 442 10.71 11.12 8.83
C ALA A 442 9.80 10.57 7.72
N SER A 443 8.74 11.30 7.37
CA SER A 443 7.84 10.96 6.26
C SER A 443 8.60 10.92 4.93
N GLY A 444 9.45 11.91 4.66
CA GLY A 444 10.34 11.88 3.49
C GLY A 444 11.23 10.63 3.45
N GLN A 445 11.86 10.27 4.57
CA GLN A 445 12.68 9.05 4.61
C GLN A 445 11.87 7.75 4.44
N SER A 446 10.60 7.71 4.84
CA SER A 446 9.71 6.57 4.59
C SER A 446 9.39 6.39 3.10
N SER A 447 8.89 7.47 2.48
CA SER A 447 8.54 7.49 1.06
C SER A 447 9.73 7.13 0.15
N SER A 448 10.96 7.47 0.58
CA SER A 448 12.22 7.06 -0.05
C SER A 448 12.35 5.56 -0.29
N ILE A 449 12.06 4.79 0.76
CA ILE A 449 12.19 3.34 0.74
C ILE A 449 11.12 2.76 -0.18
N ILE A 450 9.89 3.26 -0.07
CA ILE A 450 8.75 2.85 -0.89
C ILE A 450 8.99 3.15 -2.37
N ALA A 451 9.45 4.34 -2.74
CA ALA A 451 9.80 4.70 -4.12
C ALA A 451 10.90 3.76 -4.68
N THR A 452 11.89 3.43 -3.83
CA THR A 452 12.95 2.49 -4.17
C THR A 452 12.43 1.06 -4.34
N MET A 453 11.44 0.62 -3.56
CA MET A 453 10.81 -0.68 -3.73
C MET A 453 9.92 -0.72 -4.97
N ALA A 454 9.08 0.29 -5.16
CA ALA A 454 8.16 0.40 -6.28
C ALA A 454 8.90 0.35 -7.62
N GLY A 455 9.93 1.16 -7.81
CA GLY A 455 10.66 1.12 -9.08
C GLY A 455 11.49 -0.16 -9.29
N GLN A 456 11.80 -0.95 -8.24
CA GLN A 456 12.47 -2.26 -8.45
C GLN A 456 11.44 -3.16 -9.13
N ARG A 457 10.22 -3.17 -8.60
CA ARG A 457 9.10 -3.91 -9.18
C ARG A 457 8.75 -3.41 -10.58
N VAL A 458 8.80 -2.10 -10.85
CA VAL A 458 8.60 -1.55 -12.21
C VAL A 458 9.70 -2.01 -13.16
N SER A 459 10.98 -1.83 -12.81
CA SER A 459 12.11 -2.22 -13.66
C SER A 459 12.18 -3.74 -13.90
N GLU A 460 11.94 -4.56 -12.87
CA GLU A 460 11.88 -6.01 -12.98
C GLU A 460 10.65 -6.48 -13.76
N GLY A 461 9.48 -5.89 -13.50
CA GLY A 461 8.23 -6.26 -14.15
C GLY A 461 8.20 -5.91 -15.64
N PHE A 462 8.58 -4.67 -16.01
CA PHE A 462 8.55 -4.20 -17.40
C PHE A 462 9.72 -4.70 -18.24
N LEU A 463 10.95 -4.65 -17.71
CA LEU A 463 12.18 -4.90 -18.48
C LEU A 463 12.94 -6.17 -18.05
N ARG A 464 12.54 -6.83 -16.96
CA ARG A 464 13.32 -7.91 -16.32
C ARG A 464 14.74 -7.48 -15.99
N TRP A 465 14.90 -6.20 -15.65
CA TRP A 465 16.20 -5.65 -15.31
C TRP A 465 16.35 -5.55 -13.79
N ARG A 466 17.18 -6.42 -13.22
CA ARG A 466 17.54 -6.39 -11.80
C ARG A 466 18.77 -5.52 -11.57
N VAL A 467 18.51 -4.39 -10.93
CA VAL A 467 19.54 -3.43 -10.50
C VAL A 467 19.59 -3.43 -8.98
N SER A 468 20.76 -3.29 -8.39
CA SER A 468 20.86 -3.12 -6.94
C SER A 468 20.04 -1.91 -6.44
N PRO A 469 19.31 -2.03 -5.31
CA PRO A 469 18.47 -0.94 -4.78
C PRO A 469 19.22 0.38 -4.60
N VAL A 470 20.47 0.31 -4.15
CA VAL A 470 21.33 1.48 -3.93
C VAL A 470 21.67 2.20 -5.23
N PHE A 471 22.06 1.44 -6.27
CA PHE A 471 22.41 2.06 -7.54
C PHE A 471 21.17 2.68 -8.19
N ARG A 472 20.02 2.01 -8.09
CA ARG A 472 18.77 2.57 -8.60
C ARG A 472 18.39 3.85 -7.85
N ARG A 473 18.48 3.86 -6.52
CA ARG A 473 18.25 5.07 -5.72
C ARG A 473 19.20 6.20 -6.13
N LEU A 474 20.49 5.91 -6.32
CA LEU A 474 21.44 6.95 -6.75
C LEU A 474 21.02 7.59 -8.08
N ILE A 475 20.59 6.78 -9.05
CA ILE A 475 20.11 7.29 -10.35
C ILE A 475 18.86 8.15 -10.17
N THR A 476 17.82 7.65 -9.51
CA THR A 476 16.56 8.41 -9.32
C THR A 476 16.83 9.69 -8.54
N ARG A 477 17.70 9.62 -7.53
CA ARG A 477 18.08 10.76 -6.71
C ARG A 477 18.83 11.81 -7.50
N CYS A 478 19.76 11.43 -8.37
CA CYS A 478 20.45 12.38 -9.24
C CYS A 478 19.46 13.08 -10.18
N LEU A 479 18.48 12.35 -10.74
CA LEU A 479 17.47 12.92 -11.63
C LEU A 479 16.56 13.94 -10.92
N GLY A 480 16.22 13.72 -9.65
CA GLY A 480 15.43 14.68 -8.85
C GLY A 480 16.26 15.82 -8.25
N LEU A 481 17.51 15.54 -7.84
CA LEU A 481 18.39 16.51 -7.16
C LEU A 481 18.84 17.64 -8.08
N ILE A 482 19.18 17.34 -9.34
CA ILE A 482 19.67 18.33 -10.31
C ILE A 482 18.65 19.47 -10.53
N PRO A 483 17.39 19.22 -10.93
CA PRO A 483 16.42 20.29 -11.12
C PRO A 483 16.08 20.99 -9.80
N SER A 484 16.00 20.25 -8.68
CA SER A 484 15.74 20.82 -7.35
C SER A 484 16.85 21.79 -6.92
N MET A 485 18.11 21.44 -7.15
CA MET A 485 19.26 22.29 -6.85
C MET A 485 19.27 23.54 -7.72
N ALA A 486 19.00 23.39 -9.03
CA ALA A 486 18.93 24.51 -9.95
C ALA A 486 17.86 25.54 -9.52
N VAL A 487 16.66 25.08 -9.17
CA VAL A 487 15.57 25.93 -8.69
C VAL A 487 15.87 26.54 -7.32
N ALA A 488 16.45 25.77 -6.40
CA ALA A 488 16.82 26.27 -5.07
C ALA A 488 17.88 27.39 -5.12
N VAL A 489 18.82 27.32 -6.07
CA VAL A 489 19.85 28.36 -6.27
C VAL A 489 19.31 29.56 -7.06
N ALA A 490 18.50 29.32 -8.09
CA ALA A 490 18.03 30.39 -8.98
C ALA A 490 16.83 31.17 -8.44
N VAL A 491 15.86 30.49 -7.81
CA VAL A 491 14.56 31.06 -7.41
C VAL A 491 14.39 31.09 -5.88
N GLY A 492 14.90 30.07 -5.18
CA GLY A 492 14.79 29.98 -3.72
C GLY A 492 13.50 29.31 -3.25
N ARG A 493 12.90 29.79 -2.16
CA ARG A 493 11.78 29.11 -1.45
C ARG A 493 10.54 28.93 -2.32
N SER A 494 10.03 30.01 -2.91
CA SER A 494 8.83 29.97 -3.75
C SER A 494 8.98 29.04 -4.95
N GLY A 495 10.18 28.99 -5.55
CA GLY A 495 10.48 28.05 -6.63
C GLY A 495 10.41 26.59 -6.18
N VAL A 496 10.94 26.29 -4.99
CA VAL A 496 10.89 24.94 -4.42
C VAL A 496 9.46 24.53 -4.05
N ASP A 497 8.66 25.42 -3.47
CA ASP A 497 7.26 25.15 -3.15
C ASP A 497 6.44 24.88 -4.42
N ASN A 498 6.62 25.70 -5.46
CA ASN A 498 5.98 25.46 -6.76
C ASN A 498 6.44 24.16 -7.41
N LEU A 499 7.74 23.83 -7.32
CA LEU A 499 8.28 22.59 -7.87
C LEU A 499 7.72 21.35 -7.17
N LEU A 500 7.48 21.43 -5.85
CA LEU A 500 6.84 20.38 -5.05
C LEU A 500 5.39 20.14 -5.49
N VAL A 501 4.64 21.19 -5.84
CA VAL A 501 3.26 21.08 -6.35
C VAL A 501 3.25 20.54 -7.79
N ILE A 502 4.13 21.04 -8.65
CA ILE A 502 4.25 20.62 -10.05
C ILE A 502 4.51 19.11 -10.14
N SER A 503 5.32 18.54 -9.24
CA SER A 503 5.57 17.10 -9.27
C SER A 503 4.31 16.27 -9.01
N GLN A 504 3.36 16.76 -8.20
CA GLN A 504 2.08 16.09 -7.99
C GLN A 504 1.19 16.14 -9.22
N VAL A 505 1.20 17.26 -9.94
CA VAL A 505 0.47 17.38 -11.21
C VAL A 505 1.04 16.43 -12.26
N VAL A 506 2.37 16.26 -12.31
CA VAL A 506 3.02 15.25 -13.16
C VAL A 506 2.55 13.83 -12.80
N LEU A 507 2.42 13.49 -11.52
CA LEU A 507 1.87 12.19 -11.09
C LEU A 507 0.44 11.98 -11.62
N SER A 508 -0.40 13.01 -11.53
CA SER A 508 -1.77 12.98 -12.04
C SER A 508 -1.82 12.76 -13.56
N ILE A 509 -0.94 13.41 -14.32
CA ILE A 509 -0.85 13.25 -15.78
C ILE A 509 -0.46 11.83 -16.17
N VAL A 510 0.42 11.19 -15.40
CA VAL A 510 0.89 9.82 -15.64
C VAL A 510 -0.17 8.77 -15.27
N LEU A 511 -1.01 9.07 -14.28
CA LEU A 511 -1.95 8.13 -13.67
C LEU A 511 -2.88 7.40 -14.66
N PRO A 512 -3.56 8.05 -15.64
CA PRO A 512 -4.44 7.37 -16.60
C PRO A 512 -3.76 6.24 -17.38
N PHE A 513 -2.47 6.39 -17.68
CA PHE A 513 -1.71 5.41 -18.46
C PHE A 513 -1.44 4.13 -17.65
N ILE A 514 -1.33 4.24 -16.32
CA ILE A 514 -1.11 3.12 -15.40
C ILE A 514 -2.44 2.49 -14.97
N VAL A 515 -3.48 3.30 -14.78
CA VAL A 515 -4.82 2.82 -14.42
C VAL A 515 -5.47 2.04 -15.57
N PHE A 516 -5.24 2.43 -16.82
CA PHE A 516 -5.80 1.75 -17.99
C PHE A 516 -5.50 0.23 -18.02
N PRO A 517 -4.23 -0.23 -18.01
CA PRO A 517 -3.94 -1.67 -18.00
C PRO A 517 -4.45 -2.36 -16.74
N LEU A 518 -4.40 -1.71 -15.58
CA LEU A 518 -4.94 -2.26 -14.34
C LEU A 518 -6.44 -2.59 -14.46
N LEU A 519 -7.25 -1.66 -14.96
CA LEU A 519 -8.68 -1.88 -15.17
C LEU A 519 -8.93 -2.96 -16.23
N TRP A 520 -8.18 -2.94 -17.32
CA TRP A 520 -8.31 -3.93 -18.38
C TRP A 520 -8.06 -5.36 -17.87
N ILE A 521 -6.98 -5.55 -17.12
CA ILE A 521 -6.57 -6.87 -16.62
C ILE A 521 -7.53 -7.37 -15.54
N THR A 522 -7.93 -6.51 -14.60
CA THR A 522 -8.84 -6.88 -13.51
C THR A 522 -10.28 -7.17 -13.97
N CYS A 523 -10.68 -6.64 -15.13
CA CYS A 523 -11.95 -6.98 -15.77
C CYS A 523 -11.89 -8.28 -16.61
N SER A 524 -10.70 -8.84 -16.84
CA SER A 524 -10.54 -10.05 -17.65
C SER A 524 -10.75 -11.32 -16.83
N LYS A 525 -11.82 -12.06 -17.15
CA LYS A 525 -12.10 -13.40 -16.59
C LYS A 525 -10.99 -14.39 -16.85
N ASP A 526 -10.29 -14.22 -17.97
CA ASP A 526 -9.22 -15.13 -18.35
C ASP A 526 -8.02 -15.04 -17.40
N VAL A 527 -7.77 -13.85 -16.83
CA VAL A 527 -6.64 -13.59 -15.94
C VAL A 527 -7.00 -13.80 -14.47
N MET A 528 -8.23 -13.44 -14.07
CA MET A 528 -8.68 -13.42 -12.67
C MET A 528 -9.37 -14.73 -12.22
N ARG A 529 -9.15 -15.86 -12.89
CA ARG A 529 -9.73 -17.16 -12.54
C ARG A 529 -8.81 -18.01 -11.66
N VAL A 530 -9.35 -18.67 -10.65
CA VAL A 530 -8.58 -19.52 -9.72
C VAL A 530 -9.16 -20.94 -9.73
N LYS A 531 -8.28 -21.95 -9.79
CA LYS A 531 -8.69 -23.36 -9.72
C LYS A 531 -8.92 -23.75 -8.25
N LYS A 532 -10.09 -24.30 -7.95
CA LYS A 532 -10.47 -24.90 -6.67
C LYS A 532 -10.51 -26.42 -6.85
N ILE A 533 -9.62 -27.11 -6.16
CA ILE A 533 -9.58 -28.58 -6.15
C ILE A 533 -10.55 -29.06 -5.06
N ILE A 534 -11.56 -29.84 -5.45
CA ILE A 534 -12.49 -30.47 -4.49
C ILE A 534 -12.00 -31.91 -4.27
N PRO A 535 -11.62 -32.28 -3.03
CA PRO A 535 -11.23 -33.66 -2.74
C PRO A 535 -12.43 -34.60 -2.95
N PRO A 536 -12.20 -35.85 -3.41
CA PRO A 536 -13.28 -36.81 -3.58
C PRO A 536 -14.02 -37.02 -2.25
N VAL A 537 -15.35 -37.04 -2.31
CA VAL A 537 -16.17 -37.43 -1.15
C VAL A 537 -16.00 -38.94 -0.96
N GLU A 538 -15.26 -39.33 0.07
CA GLU A 538 -15.21 -40.72 0.50
C GLU A 538 -16.60 -41.13 0.98
N ARG A 539 -17.29 -42.01 0.25
CA ARG A 539 -18.55 -42.58 0.70
C ARG A 539 -18.24 -43.36 1.98
N GLN A 540 -18.82 -42.94 3.11
CA GLN A 540 -18.89 -43.80 4.28
C GLN A 540 -19.76 -45.01 3.92
N ASP A 541 -19.13 -46.18 3.78
CA ASP A 541 -19.85 -47.45 3.69
C ASP A 541 -20.67 -47.65 4.97
N PRO A 542 -21.98 -47.93 4.88
CA PRO A 542 -22.79 -48.26 6.04
C PRO A 542 -22.51 -49.71 6.47
N SER A 543 -21.38 -49.93 7.14
CA SER A 543 -21.09 -51.17 7.90
C SER A 543 -20.61 -50.76 9.28
N MET A 544 -21.46 -50.69 10.33
CA MET A 544 -21.99 -51.79 11.17
C MET A 544 -22.72 -51.15 12.39
N PRO A 545 -23.41 -51.89 13.30
CA PRO A 545 -23.89 -53.28 13.26
C PRO A 545 -25.42 -53.43 13.50
N LEU A 546 -26.04 -54.49 13.00
CA LEU A 546 -27.42 -54.87 13.33
C LEU A 546 -27.54 -55.37 14.78
N SER A 547 -28.58 -54.91 15.47
CA SER A 547 -29.08 -55.49 16.74
C SER A 547 -29.73 -56.86 16.50
N PRO A 548 -29.73 -57.79 17.48
CA PRO A 548 -30.12 -59.18 17.25
C PRO A 548 -31.64 -59.38 17.36
N LEU A 549 -32.24 -60.07 16.39
CA LEU A 549 -33.55 -60.72 16.50
C LEU A 549 -33.37 -62.24 16.29
N PRO A 550 -34.25 -63.09 16.87
CA PRO A 550 -33.92 -64.47 17.21
C PRO A 550 -34.16 -65.48 16.08
N CYS A 551 -33.36 -66.54 16.17
CA CYS A 551 -33.26 -67.79 15.41
C CYS A 551 -34.50 -68.35 14.67
N GLN A 552 -34.28 -68.84 13.45
CA GLN A 552 -34.99 -69.99 12.86
C GLN A 552 -33.98 -70.99 12.22
N PRO A 553 -34.20 -72.32 12.28
CA PRO A 553 -33.29 -73.35 11.74
C PRO A 553 -33.57 -73.73 10.27
N PRO A 554 -32.70 -74.57 9.64
CA PRO A 554 -32.35 -74.47 8.23
C PRO A 554 -33.11 -75.44 7.30
N SER A 555 -33.16 -75.14 6.00
CA SER A 555 -33.33 -76.18 4.97
C SER A 555 -32.62 -75.86 3.64
N SER A 556 -31.71 -76.76 3.27
CA SER A 556 -31.12 -77.11 1.96
C SER A 556 -30.10 -76.20 1.23
N PRO A 557 -28.96 -76.77 0.72
CA PRO A 557 -28.08 -76.20 -0.31
C PRO A 557 -28.16 -77.01 -1.64
N PRO A 558 -27.31 -76.77 -2.66
CA PRO A 558 -26.89 -75.52 -3.30
C PRO A 558 -27.22 -75.52 -4.83
N GLU A 559 -27.31 -74.36 -5.47
CA GLU A 559 -27.20 -74.28 -6.93
C GLU A 559 -26.42 -73.01 -7.33
N SER A 560 -25.23 -73.23 -7.90
CA SER A 560 -24.42 -72.23 -8.58
C SER A 560 -25.02 -71.97 -9.97
N PRO A 561 -24.99 -70.72 -10.46
CA PRO A 561 -24.08 -70.49 -11.58
C PRO A 561 -23.43 -69.09 -11.65
N SER A 562 -22.18 -69.13 -12.12
CA SER A 562 -21.48 -68.18 -13.00
C SER A 562 -21.47 -66.68 -12.67
N ILE A 563 -20.27 -66.25 -12.29
CA ILE A 563 -19.72 -64.90 -12.42
C ILE A 563 -19.71 -64.48 -13.91
N PRO A 564 -20.25 -63.30 -14.29
CA PRO A 564 -19.73 -62.54 -15.41
C PRO A 564 -18.78 -61.46 -14.88
N ASN A 565 -17.51 -61.63 -15.23
CA ASN A 565 -16.39 -60.69 -15.24
C ASN A 565 -16.60 -59.33 -14.57
N ALA A 566 -15.89 -59.13 -13.45
CA ALA A 566 -15.55 -57.80 -12.98
C ALA A 566 -14.56 -57.17 -13.96
N ASP A 567 -14.97 -56.10 -14.64
CA ASP A 567 -14.04 -55.18 -15.28
C ASP A 567 -13.21 -54.48 -14.18
N PRO A 568 -11.87 -54.54 -14.20
CA PRO A 568 -11.04 -53.81 -13.24
C PRO A 568 -10.85 -52.35 -13.70
N GLU A 569 -11.94 -51.59 -13.85
CA GLU A 569 -11.88 -50.17 -14.20
C GLU A 569 -12.84 -49.33 -13.36
N ALA A 570 -12.59 -49.18 -12.06
CA ALA A 570 -13.10 -48.02 -11.31
C ALA A 570 -12.59 -48.00 -9.87
N TYR A 571 -11.35 -47.61 -9.59
CA TYR A 571 -11.04 -46.95 -8.31
C TYR A 571 -9.85 -45.99 -8.47
N GLY A 572 -10.18 -44.83 -9.04
CA GLY A 572 -9.38 -43.62 -8.98
C GLY A 572 -10.34 -42.45 -9.09
N ALA A 573 -10.94 -42.02 -7.97
CA ALA A 573 -11.81 -40.86 -7.98
C ALA A 573 -10.99 -39.62 -8.34
N VAL A 574 -11.10 -39.16 -9.58
CA VAL A 574 -10.39 -37.99 -10.10
C VAL A 574 -10.86 -36.74 -9.32
N PRO A 575 -9.95 -35.93 -8.74
CA PRO A 575 -10.33 -34.67 -8.10
C PRO A 575 -11.10 -33.78 -9.07
N THR A 576 -12.26 -33.27 -8.66
CA THR A 576 -13.03 -32.36 -9.51
C THR A 576 -12.44 -30.96 -9.41
N GLU A 577 -11.92 -30.44 -10.53
CA GLU A 577 -11.43 -29.05 -10.63
C GLU A 577 -12.60 -28.09 -10.92
N VAL A 578 -12.88 -27.17 -10.00
CA VAL A 578 -13.87 -26.09 -10.18
C VAL A 578 -13.16 -24.76 -10.34
N ILE A 579 -13.50 -24.00 -11.38
CA ILE A 579 -12.90 -22.68 -11.62
C ILE A 579 -13.76 -21.60 -10.93
N VAL A 580 -13.13 -20.77 -10.10
CA VAL A 580 -13.75 -19.62 -9.43
C VAL A 580 -13.28 -18.32 -10.09
N ASP A 581 -14.21 -17.46 -10.47
CA ASP A 581 -13.94 -16.17 -11.11
C ASP A 581 -13.84 -15.05 -10.07
N TYR A 582 -12.71 -14.32 -10.07
CA TYR A 582 -12.46 -13.14 -9.23
C TYR A 582 -12.39 -11.84 -10.07
N SER A 583 -12.85 -11.84 -11.32
CA SER A 583 -12.93 -10.63 -12.15
C SER A 583 -13.87 -9.57 -11.55
N ASN A 584 -13.70 -8.33 -11.99
CA ASN A 584 -14.55 -7.23 -11.52
C ASN A 584 -16.01 -7.44 -11.95
N GLY A 585 -16.93 -7.25 -11.00
CA GLY A 585 -18.35 -7.17 -11.29
C GLY A 585 -18.69 -5.93 -12.12
N LYS A 586 -19.84 -5.94 -12.79
CA LYS A 586 -20.27 -4.86 -13.72
C LYS A 586 -20.21 -3.46 -13.08
N ILE A 587 -20.65 -3.33 -11.82
CA ILE A 587 -20.63 -2.06 -11.09
C ILE A 587 -19.19 -1.56 -10.91
N ALA A 588 -18.30 -2.42 -10.40
CA ALA A 588 -16.89 -2.07 -10.22
C ALA A 588 -16.21 -1.71 -11.55
N THR A 589 -16.52 -2.43 -12.64
CA THR A 589 -16.04 -2.09 -13.98
C THR A 589 -16.51 -0.69 -14.42
N VAL A 590 -17.80 -0.39 -14.29
CA VAL A 590 -18.36 0.94 -14.66
C VAL A 590 -17.72 2.05 -13.82
N VAL A 591 -17.60 1.85 -12.50
CA VAL A 591 -16.96 2.82 -11.60
C VAL A 591 -15.49 3.03 -11.99
N GLY A 592 -14.72 1.97 -12.21
CA GLY A 592 -13.32 2.08 -12.59
C GLY A 592 -13.11 2.85 -13.90
N TRP A 593 -13.87 2.52 -14.95
CA TRP A 593 -13.79 3.25 -16.21
C TRP A 593 -14.26 4.70 -16.11
N SER A 594 -15.24 4.98 -15.24
CA SER A 594 -15.69 6.36 -14.98
C SER A 594 -14.60 7.17 -14.28
N ILE A 595 -13.93 6.61 -13.26
CA ILE A 595 -12.78 7.24 -12.60
C ILE A 595 -11.68 7.54 -13.61
N TRP A 596 -11.32 6.54 -14.43
CA TRP A 596 -10.31 6.71 -15.47
C TRP A 596 -10.66 7.83 -16.46
N LEU A 597 -11.90 7.89 -16.92
CA LEU A 597 -12.36 8.93 -17.85
C LEU A 597 -12.32 10.33 -17.21
N ILE A 598 -12.76 10.46 -15.95
CA ILE A 598 -12.72 11.74 -15.22
C ILE A 598 -11.28 12.24 -15.09
N VAL A 599 -10.37 11.38 -14.64
CA VAL A 599 -8.94 11.75 -14.47
C VAL A 599 -8.31 12.08 -15.82
N LEU A 600 -8.63 11.33 -16.89
CA LEU A 600 -8.14 11.60 -18.23
C LEU A 600 -8.61 12.96 -18.76
N LEU A 601 -9.90 13.28 -18.62
CA LEU A 601 -10.46 14.55 -19.07
C LEU A 601 -9.92 15.73 -18.27
N ALA A 602 -9.79 15.59 -16.94
CA ALA A 602 -9.22 16.62 -16.08
C ALA A 602 -7.76 16.94 -16.48
N ASN A 603 -6.92 15.91 -16.66
CA ASN A 603 -5.55 16.10 -17.11
C ASN A 603 -5.46 16.68 -18.52
N GLY A 604 -6.32 16.23 -19.44
CA GLY A 604 -6.40 16.79 -20.79
C GLY A 604 -6.70 18.30 -20.77
N TYR A 605 -7.68 18.71 -19.96
CA TYR A 605 -8.00 20.13 -19.79
C TYR A 605 -6.84 20.92 -19.18
N ALA A 606 -6.17 20.40 -18.14
CA ALA A 606 -5.05 21.10 -17.53
C ALA A 606 -3.88 21.29 -18.50
N ILE A 607 -3.54 20.27 -19.29
CA ILE A 607 -2.49 20.39 -20.31
C ILE A 607 -2.85 21.46 -21.34
N ILE A 608 -4.10 21.50 -21.80
CA ILE A 608 -4.56 22.53 -22.74
C ILE A 608 -4.49 23.92 -22.11
N THR A 609 -4.95 24.06 -20.87
CA THR A 609 -4.96 25.35 -20.14
C THR A 609 -3.54 25.87 -19.90
N LEU A 610 -2.62 24.98 -19.52
CA LEU A 610 -1.19 25.28 -19.39
C LEU A 610 -0.59 25.69 -20.73
N ALA A 611 -0.91 24.99 -21.81
CA ALA A 611 -0.44 25.32 -23.16
C ALA A 611 -0.98 26.67 -23.66
N MET A 612 -2.17 27.08 -23.22
CA MET A 612 -2.77 28.38 -23.54
C MET A 612 -2.26 29.53 -22.67
N GLY A 613 -1.40 29.26 -21.69
CA GLY A 613 -0.83 30.29 -20.79
C GLY A 613 -1.85 30.92 -19.83
N GLN A 614 -2.97 30.22 -19.57
CA GLN A 614 -4.06 30.71 -18.70
C GLN A 614 -3.96 30.15 -17.27
N ALA A 615 -2.77 29.75 -16.84
CA ALA A 615 -2.56 29.02 -15.59
C ALA A 615 -2.27 29.90 -14.36
N ASP A 616 -2.35 31.22 -14.49
CA ASP A 616 -2.14 32.19 -13.40
C ASP A 616 -3.43 32.52 -12.65
#